data_AF-A0A0Q6BMD8-F1
#
_entry.id   AF-A0A0Q6BMD8-F1
#
_cell.length_a   1.000
_cell.length_b   1.000
_cell.length_c   1.000
_cell.angle_alpha   90.00
_cell.angle_beta   90.00
_cell.angle_gamma   90.00
#
_symmetry.space_group_name_H-M   'P 1'
#
loop_
_entity.id
_entity.type
_entity.pdbx_description
1 polymer ?
#
loop_
_entity_poly.entity_id
_entity_poly.type
_entity_poly.pdbx_seq_one_letter_code
_entity_poly.pdbx_strand_id
1 'polypeptide(L)'
;MTIDKETLKYVWHYTKAEYLPLIKESGALIPKSEAESNKIGARKGGAVSIVPMIWFSSNQNWEFSAVQLAGVRWHTWQQIAAQDCAIRFGLQACDSRLLNWEESCNAAGVNREERRLRKAHVKKQRKIGSDATKWFTSLDPIPLEDLCFQMWLDGKWTELDSDLVINRIKELGLSRRDTSFRLPKI
;
A
#
# COMPACT_ATOMS: atom_id res chain seq x y z
N MET A 1 21.81 0.38 6.22
CA MET A 1 21.38 -0.78 7.02
C MET A 1 20.40 -1.53 6.15
N THR A 2 20.90 -2.53 5.43
CA THR A 2 20.07 -3.41 4.59
C THR A 2 19.20 -4.20 5.56
N ILE A 3 17.89 -4.18 5.38
CA ILE A 3 17.02 -4.97 6.26
C ILE A 3 17.22 -6.44 5.86
N ASP A 4 17.64 -7.22 6.84
CA ASP A 4 17.77 -8.66 6.69
C ASP A 4 16.37 -9.26 6.52
N LYS A 5 16.11 -9.85 5.35
CA LYS A 5 14.82 -10.48 5.00
C LYS A 5 14.48 -11.63 5.96
N GLU A 6 15.46 -12.18 6.69
CA GLU A 6 15.28 -13.31 7.62
C GLU A 6 14.50 -12.98 8.90
N THR A 7 14.42 -11.70 9.31
CA THR A 7 13.70 -11.30 10.53
C THR A 7 12.29 -10.75 10.27
N LEU A 8 11.98 -10.40 9.03
CA LEU A 8 10.68 -9.90 8.62
C LEU A 8 9.78 -11.03 8.14
N LYS A 9 8.66 -11.26 8.83
CA LYS A 9 7.69 -12.26 8.38
C LYS A 9 6.94 -11.83 7.11
N TYR A 10 6.53 -10.55 7.05
CA TYR A 10 5.73 -10.02 5.94
C TYR A 10 6.14 -8.60 5.54
N VAL A 11 5.94 -8.30 4.25
CA VAL A 11 5.86 -6.95 3.69
C VAL A 11 4.41 -6.64 3.32
N TRP A 12 3.99 -5.39 3.48
CA TRP A 12 2.58 -5.02 3.48
C TRP A 12 2.22 -4.10 2.32
N HIS A 13 1.19 -4.49 1.57
CA HIS A 13 0.47 -3.60 0.65
C HIS A 13 -0.66 -2.93 1.43
N TYR A 14 -0.61 -1.61 1.56
CA TYR A 14 -1.61 -0.82 2.27
C TYR A 14 -2.66 -0.28 1.30
N THR A 15 -3.94 -0.40 1.67
CA THR A 15 -5.04 0.15 0.87
C THR A 15 -6.26 0.48 1.73
N LYS A 16 -7.33 0.96 1.11
CA LYS A 16 -8.60 1.28 1.76
C LYS A 16 -9.59 0.15 1.64
N ALA A 17 -10.42 -0.06 2.67
CA ALA A 17 -11.47 -1.08 2.64
C ALA A 17 -12.46 -0.89 1.46
N GLU A 18 -12.65 0.33 0.95
CA GLU A 18 -13.48 0.59 -0.24
C GLU A 18 -13.04 -0.19 -1.49
N TYR A 19 -11.76 -0.57 -1.59
CA TYR A 19 -11.23 -1.35 -2.71
C TYR A 19 -11.35 -2.86 -2.49
N LEU A 20 -11.70 -3.31 -1.28
CA LEU A 20 -11.74 -4.73 -0.94
C LEU A 20 -12.68 -5.54 -1.84
N PRO A 21 -13.90 -5.07 -2.19
CA PRO A 21 -14.76 -5.80 -3.12
C PRO A 21 -14.12 -6.03 -4.49
N LEU A 22 -13.48 -5.00 -5.06
CA LEU A 22 -12.81 -5.10 -6.36
C LEU A 22 -11.60 -6.03 -6.32
N ILE A 23 -10.82 -5.98 -5.24
CA ILE A 23 -9.66 -6.86 -5.04
C ILE A 23 -10.10 -8.32 -4.91
N LYS A 24 -11.21 -8.57 -4.22
CA LYS A 24 -11.75 -9.93 -4.05
C LYS A 24 -12.39 -10.46 -5.32
N GLU A 25 -13.05 -9.60 -6.10
CA GLU A 25 -13.56 -9.95 -7.42
C GLU A 25 -12.41 -10.36 -8.38
N SER A 26 -11.26 -9.68 -8.32
CA SER A 26 -10.09 -10.06 -9.13
C SER A 26 -9.33 -11.27 -8.62
N GLY A 27 -9.58 -11.72 -7.37
CA GLY A 27 -8.87 -12.84 -6.74
C GLY A 27 -7.38 -12.62 -6.48
N ALA A 28 -6.86 -11.42 -6.76
CA ALA A 28 -5.45 -11.06 -6.66
C ALA A 28 -5.26 -9.55 -6.46
N LEU A 29 -4.12 -9.17 -5.86
CA LEU A 29 -3.59 -7.82 -6.02
C LEU A 29 -3.02 -7.69 -7.43
N ILE A 30 -3.55 -6.73 -8.20
CA ILE A 30 -3.16 -6.50 -9.59
C ILE A 30 -2.21 -5.30 -9.66
N PRO A 31 -1.04 -5.42 -10.33
CA PRO A 31 -0.14 -4.30 -10.59
C PRO A 31 -0.87 -3.18 -11.33
N LYS A 32 -0.68 -1.94 -10.89
CA LYS A 32 -1.20 -0.76 -11.58
C LYS A 32 -0.08 0.25 -11.78
N SER A 33 -0.08 0.91 -12.93
CA SER A 33 0.85 2.01 -13.16
C SER A 33 0.46 3.24 -12.34
N GLU A 34 1.43 4.12 -12.10
CA GLU A 34 1.17 5.44 -11.49
C GLU A 34 0.29 6.31 -12.41
N ALA A 35 0.30 6.03 -13.72
CA ALA A 35 -0.56 6.69 -14.71
C ALA A 35 -2.03 6.25 -14.60
N GLU A 36 -2.29 4.95 -14.42
CA GLU A 36 -3.64 4.38 -14.31
C GLU A 36 -4.31 4.68 -12.97
N SER A 37 -3.52 4.94 -11.92
CA SER A 37 -4.04 5.14 -10.56
C SER A 37 -4.63 6.54 -10.30
N ASN A 38 -4.60 7.46 -11.28
CA ASN A 38 -5.36 8.72 -11.35
C ASN A 38 -5.35 9.63 -10.09
N LYS A 39 -4.46 9.41 -9.12
CA LYS A 39 -4.36 10.20 -7.87
C LYS A 39 -3.17 11.16 -7.92
N ILE A 40 -3.48 12.45 -8.08
CA ILE A 40 -2.78 13.65 -7.57
C ILE A 40 -1.27 13.47 -7.35
N GLY A 41 -0.48 13.38 -8.43
CA GLY A 41 0.96 13.14 -8.29
C GLY A 41 1.80 13.40 -9.53
N ALA A 42 1.23 13.26 -10.74
CA ALA A 42 1.82 13.76 -11.97
C ALA A 42 1.77 15.30 -12.00
N ARG A 43 2.40 15.96 -11.01
CA ARG A 43 2.85 17.34 -11.19
C ARG A 43 3.70 17.32 -12.47
N LYS A 44 3.44 18.23 -13.40
CA LYS A 44 4.31 18.46 -14.57
C LYS A 44 5.79 18.33 -14.14
N GLY A 45 6.46 17.26 -14.59
CA GLY A 45 7.86 16.96 -14.25
C GLY A 45 8.10 15.89 -13.17
N GLY A 46 7.08 15.26 -12.61
CA GLY A 46 7.21 14.05 -11.79
C GLY A 46 7.46 12.83 -12.67
N ALA A 47 8.45 12.02 -12.35
CA ALA A 47 8.72 10.74 -12.99
C ALA A 47 7.54 9.79 -12.76
N VAL A 48 6.65 9.65 -13.75
CA VAL A 48 5.53 8.70 -13.71
C VAL A 48 6.07 7.36 -14.19
N SER A 49 6.08 6.35 -13.32
CA SER A 49 6.33 4.97 -13.79
C SER A 49 5.16 4.51 -14.64
N ILE A 50 5.41 4.29 -15.93
CA ILE A 50 4.45 3.63 -16.83
C ILE A 50 4.38 2.12 -16.60
N VAL A 51 5.39 1.54 -15.94
CA VAL A 51 5.42 0.11 -15.63
C VAL A 51 4.49 -0.15 -14.44
N PRO A 52 3.45 -0.99 -14.60
CA PRO A 52 2.56 -1.38 -13.51
C PRO A 52 3.31 -2.16 -12.43
N MET A 53 3.11 -1.76 -11.16
CA MET A 53 3.75 -2.42 -10.02
C MET A 53 2.80 -2.45 -8.83
N ILE A 54 2.94 -3.48 -7.99
CA ILE A 54 2.33 -3.53 -6.66
C ILE A 54 3.39 -3.09 -5.67
N TRP A 55 3.09 -2.05 -4.88
CA TRP A 55 4.01 -1.58 -3.85
C TRP A 55 3.74 -2.23 -2.49
N PHE A 56 4.81 -2.67 -1.84
CA PHE A 56 4.82 -3.19 -0.48
C PHE A 56 5.80 -2.39 0.39
N SER A 57 5.56 -2.36 1.70
CA SER A 57 6.51 -1.84 2.69
C SER A 57 6.73 -2.83 3.84
N SER A 58 7.98 -3.00 4.28
CA SER A 58 8.30 -3.74 5.50
C SER A 58 8.05 -2.96 6.78
N ASN A 59 7.65 -1.69 6.69
CA ASN A 59 7.20 -0.93 7.84
C ASN A 59 5.96 -1.63 8.44
N GLN A 60 6.01 -2.01 9.72
CA GLN A 60 4.92 -2.77 10.34
C GLN A 60 3.81 -1.87 10.90
N ASN A 61 4.10 -0.59 11.10
CA ASN A 61 3.15 0.37 11.65
C ASN A 61 2.34 0.99 10.52
N TRP A 62 2.98 1.80 9.69
CA TRP A 62 2.39 2.49 8.56
C TRP A 62 3.48 3.12 7.69
N GLU A 63 3.31 3.06 6.37
CA GLU A 63 4.20 3.75 5.44
C GLU A 63 3.71 5.17 5.15
N PHE A 64 4.46 6.19 5.57
CA PHE A 64 4.02 7.59 5.45
C PHE A 64 3.87 8.04 3.98
N SER A 65 4.60 7.45 3.05
CA SER A 65 4.42 7.73 1.62
C SER A 65 3.08 7.19 1.09
N ALA A 66 2.49 6.20 1.76
CA ALA A 66 1.14 5.70 1.46
C ALA A 66 0.04 6.68 1.91
N VAL A 67 0.36 7.78 2.60
CA VAL A 67 -0.59 8.87 2.90
C VAL A 67 -1.16 9.49 1.64
N GLN A 68 -0.51 9.35 0.47
CA GLN A 68 -1.10 9.71 -0.83
C GLN A 68 -2.41 8.95 -1.15
N LEU A 69 -2.66 7.81 -0.49
CA LEU A 69 -3.92 7.07 -0.60
C LEU A 69 -5.07 7.83 0.08
N ALA A 70 -4.79 8.56 1.16
CA ALA A 70 -5.73 9.45 1.83
C ALA A 70 -5.74 10.78 1.07
N GLY A 71 -6.89 11.17 0.52
CA GLY A 71 -7.03 12.41 -0.26
C GLY A 71 -6.84 13.71 0.55
N VAL A 72 -6.25 13.63 1.75
CA VAL A 72 -6.27 14.68 2.74
C VAL A 72 -4.84 14.92 3.23
N ARG A 73 -4.28 16.08 2.85
CA ARG A 73 -3.19 16.67 3.63
C ARG A 73 -3.75 16.92 5.04
N TRP A 74 -2.99 16.63 6.08
CA TRP A 74 -3.24 17.03 7.49
C TRP A 74 -3.95 16.06 8.46
N HIS A 75 -4.02 14.76 8.17
CA HIS A 75 -4.45 13.76 9.16
C HIS A 75 -3.28 12.93 9.70
N THR A 76 -3.32 12.59 10.99
CA THR A 76 -2.44 11.55 11.55
C THR A 76 -2.80 10.19 10.95
N TRP A 77 -1.88 9.22 10.97
CA TRP A 77 -2.19 7.86 10.48
C TRP A 77 -3.45 7.29 11.14
N GLN A 78 -3.58 7.44 12.46
CA GLN A 78 -4.73 6.95 13.20
C GLN A 78 -6.04 7.56 12.71
N GLN A 79 -6.03 8.84 12.33
CA GLN A 79 -7.19 9.52 11.76
C GLN A 79 -7.51 9.00 10.37
N ILE A 80 -6.51 8.83 9.50
CA ILE A 80 -6.69 8.24 8.16
C ILE A 80 -7.25 6.82 8.28
N ALA A 81 -6.63 5.99 9.11
CA ALA A 81 -7.00 4.59 9.26
C ALA A 81 -8.42 4.42 9.82
N ALA A 82 -8.82 5.29 10.75
CA ALA A 82 -10.17 5.32 11.31
C ALA A 82 -11.21 5.84 10.32
N GLN A 83 -10.88 6.88 9.52
CA GLN A 83 -11.81 7.49 8.56
C GLN A 83 -12.00 6.63 7.30
N ASP A 84 -10.91 6.10 6.75
CA ASP A 84 -10.88 5.40 5.46
C ASP A 84 -10.95 3.86 5.62
N CYS A 85 -11.10 3.35 6.84
CA CYS A 85 -11.10 1.92 7.15
C CYS A 85 -9.90 1.22 6.53
N ALA A 86 -8.70 1.51 7.03
CA ALA A 86 -7.50 1.01 6.37
C ALA A 86 -7.33 -0.51 6.52
N ILE A 87 -6.93 -1.13 5.42
CA ILE A 87 -6.63 -2.55 5.33
C ILE A 87 -5.22 -2.75 4.77
N ARG A 88 -4.67 -3.94 4.97
CA ARG A 88 -3.40 -4.34 4.37
C ARG A 88 -3.38 -5.81 4.01
N PHE A 89 -2.57 -6.12 3.01
CA PHE A 89 -2.26 -7.47 2.56
C PHE A 89 -0.78 -7.75 2.74
N GLY A 90 -0.45 -8.82 3.45
CA GLY A 90 0.91 -9.21 3.80
C GLY A 90 1.40 -10.34 2.91
N LEU A 91 2.50 -10.09 2.19
CA LEU A 91 3.24 -11.11 1.43
C LEU A 91 4.49 -11.51 2.21
N GLN A 92 4.90 -12.78 2.16
CA GLN A 92 6.12 -13.22 2.84
C GLN A 92 7.33 -12.39 2.37
N ALA A 93 8.18 -11.92 3.29
CA ALA A 93 9.28 -11.03 2.92
C ALA A 93 10.37 -11.72 2.07
N CYS A 94 10.41 -13.05 2.10
CA CYS A 94 11.29 -13.89 1.30
C CYS A 94 10.72 -14.28 -0.07
N ASP A 95 9.51 -13.83 -0.42
CA ASP A 95 8.87 -14.15 -1.70
C ASP A 95 9.75 -13.70 -2.88
N SER A 96 9.98 -14.62 -3.83
CA SER A 96 10.89 -14.40 -4.96
C SER A 96 10.39 -13.36 -5.96
N ARG A 97 9.10 -13.00 -5.93
CA ARG A 97 8.50 -11.96 -6.78
C ARG A 97 8.86 -10.55 -6.30
N LEU A 98 9.37 -10.41 -5.07
CA LEU A 98 9.67 -9.11 -4.47
C LEU A 98 11.00 -8.53 -4.96
N LEU A 99 10.90 -7.41 -5.67
CA LEU A 99 12.01 -6.55 -6.07
C LEU A 99 12.27 -5.50 -4.99
N ASN A 100 13.53 -5.30 -4.61
CA ASN A 100 13.94 -4.16 -3.79
C ASN A 100 13.86 -2.85 -4.60
N TRP A 101 14.09 -1.71 -3.94
CA TRP A 101 13.97 -0.39 -4.60
C TRP A 101 14.89 -0.21 -5.83
N GLU A 102 16.10 -0.75 -5.82
CA GLU A 102 17.04 -0.64 -6.95
C GLU A 102 16.62 -1.53 -8.12
N GLU A 103 16.21 -2.76 -7.84
CA GLU A 103 15.64 -3.69 -8.82
C GLU A 103 14.36 -3.11 -9.44
N SER A 104 13.50 -2.50 -8.62
CA SER A 104 12.28 -1.82 -9.07
C SER A 104 12.61 -0.66 -10.02
N CYS A 105 13.63 0.14 -9.72
CA CYS A 105 14.08 1.22 -10.62
C CYS A 105 14.58 0.65 -11.96
N ASN A 106 15.30 -0.47 -11.94
CA ASN A 106 15.78 -1.11 -13.16
C ASN A 106 14.62 -1.66 -14.00
N ALA A 107 13.68 -2.36 -13.36
CA ALA A 107 12.47 -2.89 -14.00
C ALA A 107 11.58 -1.80 -14.61
N ALA A 108 11.51 -0.62 -13.97
CA ALA A 108 10.81 0.54 -14.49
C ALA A 108 11.49 1.20 -15.71
N GLY A 109 12.68 0.73 -16.14
CA GLY A 109 13.39 1.29 -17.29
C GLY A 109 13.87 2.73 -17.09
N VAL A 110 14.03 3.17 -15.83
CA VAL A 110 14.28 4.58 -15.52
C VAL A 110 15.67 5.01 -15.99
N ASN A 111 15.73 6.10 -16.74
CA ASN A 111 17.00 6.66 -17.19
C ASN A 111 17.81 7.28 -16.02
N ARG A 112 19.07 7.68 -16.27
CA ARG A 112 19.96 8.22 -15.23
C ARG A 112 19.40 9.47 -14.54
N GLU A 113 18.76 10.36 -15.29
CA GLU A 113 18.18 11.59 -14.76
C GLU A 113 16.97 11.29 -13.88
N GLU A 114 16.09 10.41 -14.34
CA GLU A 114 14.91 9.95 -13.61
C GLU A 114 15.31 9.24 -12.30
N ARG A 115 16.33 8.38 -12.35
CA ARG A 115 16.91 7.75 -11.15
C ARG A 115 17.38 8.79 -10.15
N ARG A 116 18.03 9.87 -10.60
CA ARG A 116 18.47 10.97 -9.74
C ARG A 116 17.27 11.69 -9.10
N LEU A 117 16.21 11.96 -9.87
CA LEU A 117 14.97 12.56 -9.35
C LEU A 117 14.28 11.66 -8.32
N ARG A 118 14.16 10.36 -8.59
CA ARG A 118 13.63 9.37 -7.64
C ARG A 118 14.47 9.31 -6.36
N LYS A 119 15.81 9.32 -6.45
CA LYS A 119 16.69 9.42 -5.27
C LYS A 119 16.46 10.70 -4.47
N ALA A 120 16.30 11.85 -5.14
CA ALA A 120 15.99 13.11 -4.46
C ALA A 120 14.61 13.07 -3.77
N HIS A 121 13.61 12.45 -4.42
CA HIS A 121 12.30 12.22 -3.83
C HIS A 121 12.38 11.32 -2.60
N VAL A 122 13.09 10.18 -2.68
CA VAL A 122 13.35 9.29 -1.53
C VAL A 122 13.99 10.06 -0.38
N LYS A 123 15.01 10.89 -0.65
CA LYS A 123 15.65 11.72 0.39
C LYS A 123 14.67 12.70 1.04
N LYS A 124 13.74 13.26 0.28
CA LYS A 124 12.68 14.14 0.80
C LYS A 124 11.67 13.36 1.64
N GLN A 125 11.22 12.19 1.17
CA GLN A 125 10.31 11.31 1.89
C GLN A 125 10.92 10.81 3.20
N ARG A 126 12.23 10.57 3.23
CA ARG A 126 12.97 10.24 4.45
C ARG A 126 12.90 11.30 5.54
N LYS A 127 12.82 12.59 5.17
CA LYS A 127 12.65 13.67 6.15
C LYS A 127 11.30 13.64 6.85
N ILE A 128 10.30 12.96 6.28
CA ILE A 128 8.95 12.82 6.85
C ILE A 128 8.69 11.40 7.39
N GLY A 129 9.73 10.58 7.54
CA GLY A 129 9.66 9.26 8.18
C GLY A 129 9.56 8.06 7.25
N SER A 130 9.48 8.26 5.93
CA SER A 130 9.48 7.16 4.95
C SER A 130 10.88 6.61 4.69
N ASP A 131 11.01 5.31 4.41
CA ASP A 131 12.31 4.69 4.16
C ASP A 131 12.26 3.78 2.95
N ALA A 132 12.92 4.18 1.86
CA ALA A 132 12.92 3.40 0.62
C ALA A 132 13.62 2.05 0.74
N THR A 133 14.47 1.84 1.74
CA THR A 133 15.05 0.51 2.02
C THR A 133 14.00 -0.48 2.54
N LYS A 134 12.82 0.02 2.94
CA LYS A 134 11.66 -0.76 3.35
C LYS A 134 10.70 -1.02 2.20
N TRP A 135 10.93 -0.45 1.02
CA TRP A 135 10.00 -0.54 -0.11
C TRP A 135 10.37 -1.70 -1.02
N PHE A 136 9.35 -2.45 -1.40
CA PHE A 136 9.45 -3.56 -2.32
C PHE A 136 8.37 -3.42 -3.38
N THR A 137 8.58 -4.04 -4.53
CA THR A 137 7.56 -4.14 -5.57
C THR A 137 7.39 -5.56 -6.09
N SER A 138 6.23 -5.85 -6.65
CA SER A 138 6.01 -6.99 -7.55
C SER A 138 5.52 -6.47 -8.90
N LEU A 139 6.05 -7.03 -9.98
CA LEU A 139 5.54 -6.80 -11.35
C LEU A 139 4.39 -7.74 -11.68
N ASP A 140 4.29 -8.86 -10.98
CA ASP A 140 3.30 -9.90 -11.22
C ASP A 140 2.10 -9.72 -10.27
N PRO A 141 0.88 -10.09 -10.72
CA PRO A 141 -0.25 -10.27 -9.83
C PRO A 141 0.08 -11.22 -8.66
N ILE A 142 -0.43 -10.88 -7.48
CA ILE A 142 -0.27 -11.71 -6.29
C ILE A 142 -1.65 -12.27 -5.89
N PRO A 143 -1.90 -13.58 -6.02
CA PRO A 143 -3.13 -14.22 -5.58
C PRO A 143 -3.45 -13.90 -4.12
N LEU A 144 -4.73 -13.75 -3.78
CA LEU A 144 -5.15 -13.46 -2.40
C LEU A 144 -4.88 -14.63 -1.45
N GLU A 145 -4.82 -15.85 -1.96
CA GLU A 145 -4.45 -17.05 -1.19
C GLU A 145 -2.99 -17.03 -0.69
N ASP A 146 -2.11 -16.27 -1.36
CA ASP A 146 -0.71 -16.08 -0.94
C ASP A 146 -0.58 -15.00 0.16
N LEU A 147 -1.67 -14.30 0.50
CA LEU A 147 -1.65 -13.07 1.27
C LEU A 147 -2.34 -13.22 2.62
N CYS A 148 -1.72 -12.66 3.66
CA CYS A 148 -2.38 -12.43 4.95
C CYS A 148 -3.17 -11.12 4.90
N PHE A 149 -4.45 -11.12 5.29
CA PHE A 149 -5.27 -9.92 5.34
C PHE A 149 -5.38 -9.36 6.76
N GLN A 150 -5.22 -8.04 6.91
CA GLN A 150 -5.44 -7.36 8.17
C GLN A 150 -6.20 -6.04 8.00
N MET A 151 -6.97 -5.68 9.01
CA MET A 151 -7.66 -4.41 9.11
C MET A 151 -7.18 -3.62 10.32
N TRP A 152 -7.10 -2.30 10.20
CA TRP A 152 -6.76 -1.43 11.32
C TRP A 152 -7.99 -1.21 12.19
N LEU A 153 -7.98 -1.77 13.39
CA LEU A 153 -9.07 -1.70 14.37
C LEU A 153 -8.52 -1.30 15.75
N ASP A 154 -9.17 -0.36 16.42
CA ASP A 154 -8.83 0.07 17.78
C ASP A 154 -7.34 0.37 18.01
N GLY A 155 -6.69 0.98 17.00
CA GLY A 155 -5.28 1.38 17.09
C GLY A 155 -4.28 0.24 16.85
N LYS A 156 -4.71 -0.91 16.36
CA LYS A 156 -3.84 -2.04 16.01
C LYS A 156 -4.24 -2.72 14.71
N TRP A 157 -3.29 -3.40 14.08
CA TRP A 157 -3.58 -4.30 12.97
C TRP A 157 -4.14 -5.62 13.51
N THR A 158 -5.32 -5.99 13.02
CA THR A 158 -6.02 -7.22 13.42
C THR A 158 -6.20 -8.09 12.19
N GLU A 159 -5.77 -9.35 12.28
CA GLU A 159 -6.04 -10.37 11.26
C GLU A 159 -7.51 -10.76 11.31
N LEU A 160 -8.15 -10.78 10.14
CA LEU A 160 -9.58 -11.03 9.99
C LEU A 160 -9.83 -11.84 8.73
N ASP A 161 -11.01 -12.43 8.64
CA ASP A 161 -11.52 -12.93 7.39
C ASP A 161 -12.00 -11.76 6.51
N SER A 162 -11.39 -11.63 5.33
CA SER A 162 -11.76 -10.62 4.32
C SER A 162 -13.23 -10.70 3.88
N ASP A 163 -13.84 -11.89 3.88
CA ASP A 163 -15.23 -12.08 3.45
C ASP A 163 -16.21 -11.52 4.48
N LEU A 164 -15.90 -11.66 5.78
CA LEU A 164 -16.66 -11.01 6.85
C LEU A 164 -16.65 -9.49 6.71
N VAL A 165 -15.49 -8.91 6.38
CA VAL A 165 -15.35 -7.46 6.18
C VAL A 165 -16.18 -7.00 4.97
N ILE A 166 -16.16 -7.74 3.85
CA ILE A 166 -16.97 -7.41 2.66
C ILE A 166 -18.46 -7.43 2.98
N ASN A 167 -18.94 -8.48 3.64
CA ASN A 167 -20.34 -8.59 4.00
C ASN A 167 -20.76 -7.40 4.87
N ARG A 168 -19.90 -6.99 5.81
CA ARG A 168 -20.16 -5.83 6.63
C ARG A 168 -20.17 -4.50 5.86
N ILE A 169 -19.26 -4.32 4.90
CA ILE A 169 -19.25 -3.13 4.01
C ILE A 169 -20.55 -3.05 3.22
N LYS A 170 -21.05 -4.18 2.72
CA LYS A 170 -22.32 -4.28 1.97
C LYS A 170 -23.52 -3.95 2.86
N GLU A 171 -23.60 -4.53 4.06
CA GLU A 171 -24.67 -4.29 5.03
C GLU A 171 -24.78 -2.82 5.46
N LEU A 172 -23.64 -2.17 5.67
CA LEU A 172 -23.59 -0.78 6.12
C LEU A 172 -23.83 0.22 4.98
N GLY A 173 -24.02 -0.23 3.74
CA GLY A 173 -24.28 0.64 2.61
C GLY A 173 -23.17 1.68 2.41
N LEU A 174 -21.90 1.32 2.70
CA LEU A 174 -20.74 2.21 2.54
C LEU A 174 -20.54 2.54 1.05
N SER A 175 -21.34 3.48 0.55
CA SER A 175 -21.26 4.07 -0.77
C SER A 175 -20.44 5.35 -0.66
N ARG A 176 -19.15 5.31 -1.02
CA ARG A 176 -18.20 6.41 -1.31
C ARG A 176 -18.18 7.68 -0.43
N ARG A 177 -19.05 7.89 0.56
CA ARG A 177 -19.29 9.19 1.23
C ARG A 177 -19.69 9.12 2.71
N ASP A 178 -19.71 7.96 3.36
CA ASP A 178 -20.11 7.90 4.77
C ASP A 178 -18.91 7.62 5.69
N THR A 179 -18.47 8.65 6.41
CA THR A 179 -17.28 8.64 7.29
C THR A 179 -17.60 8.21 8.72
N SER A 180 -18.77 7.61 8.97
CA SER A 180 -19.26 7.25 10.29
C SER A 180 -19.05 5.77 10.65
N PHE A 181 -17.97 5.15 10.17
CA PHE A 181 -17.65 3.77 10.51
C PHE A 181 -17.19 3.65 11.97
N ARG A 182 -17.99 2.97 12.79
CA ARG A 182 -17.56 2.42 14.09
C ARG A 182 -18.03 0.97 14.17
N LEU A 183 -17.10 0.04 14.32
CA LEU A 183 -17.46 -1.35 14.67
C LEU A 183 -17.94 -1.40 16.13
N PRO A 184 -18.92 -2.26 16.45
CA PRO A 184 -19.26 -2.56 17.84
C PRO A 184 -18.07 -3.26 18.52
N LYS A 185 -17.89 -2.96 19.81
CA LYS A 185 -16.90 -3.64 20.65
C LYS A 185 -17.28 -5.13 20.75
N ILE A 186 -16.32 -6.02 20.45
CA ILE A 186 -16.40 -7.46 20.74
C ILE A 186 -16.27 -7.64 22.25
#